data_AF-A0A819DBU3-F1
#
_entry.id   AF-A0A819DBU3-F1
#
_cell.length_a   1.000
_cell.length_b   1.000
_cell.length_c   1.000
_cell.angle_alpha   90.00
_cell.angle_beta   90.00
_cell.angle_gamma   90.00
#
_symmetry.space_group_name_H-M   'P 1'
#
loop_
_entity.id
_entity.type
_entity.pdbx_description
1 polymer ?
#
loop_
_entity_poly.entity_id
_entity_poly.type
_entity_poly.pdbx_seq_one_letter_code
_entity_poly.pdbx_strand_id
1 'polypeptide(L)'
;MTPADEAATPEIKLLFRRRPEEAKARFVAAGHSVEWQKHAAGRAVKIAAHNLAYCKPFDNMNTAYQTITQAIELRDSQHMSQIKYFLDKARETNDASYLLRAYTAETDFYRRLNVRSAQLNATRGHPDPNLYLKEWTFAYNAQLLKDPTFQTFHWTGETYRGMVITAQEYKLYNRVGCGVVNHAFLSTSK
;
A
#
# COMPACT_ATOMS: atom_id res chain seq x y z
N MET A 1 -13.99 -11.21 -14.98
CA MET A 1 -12.56 -11.54 -14.95
C MET A 1 -11.94 -10.91 -13.73
N THR A 2 -11.12 -11.66 -13.02
CA THR A 2 -10.27 -11.19 -11.94
C THR A 2 -8.87 -10.92 -12.49
N PRO A 3 -8.03 -10.12 -11.82
CA PRO A 3 -6.62 -9.95 -12.19
C PRO A 3 -5.82 -11.27 -12.30
N ALA A 4 -6.30 -12.34 -11.64
CA ALA A 4 -5.73 -13.68 -11.76
C ALA A 4 -6.06 -14.35 -13.10
N ASP A 5 -7.22 -14.02 -13.68
CA ASP A 5 -7.69 -14.56 -14.96
C ASP A 5 -6.95 -13.94 -16.15
N GLU A 6 -6.43 -12.73 -15.98
CA GLU A 6 -5.69 -11.95 -17.01
C GLU A 6 -4.17 -12.07 -16.90
N ALA A 7 -3.67 -12.81 -15.90
CA ALA A 7 -2.23 -12.98 -15.68
C ALA A 7 -1.56 -13.74 -16.83
N ALA A 8 -0.64 -13.08 -17.54
CA ALA A 8 -0.02 -13.55 -18.77
C ALA A 8 0.93 -14.74 -18.60
N THR A 9 1.49 -14.96 -17.40
CA THR A 9 2.43 -16.07 -17.16
C THR A 9 2.07 -16.92 -15.94
N PRO A 10 2.47 -18.21 -15.89
CA PRO A 10 2.23 -19.10 -14.77
C PRO A 10 2.78 -18.58 -13.43
N GLU A 11 3.91 -17.87 -13.44
CA GLU A 11 4.53 -17.27 -12.26
C GLU A 11 3.65 -16.16 -11.68
N ILE A 12 3.02 -15.36 -12.53
CA ILE A 12 2.07 -14.32 -12.12
C ILE A 12 0.81 -14.98 -11.55
N LYS A 13 0.30 -16.05 -12.17
CA LYS A 13 -0.87 -16.80 -11.65
C LYS A 13 -0.63 -17.38 -10.25
N LEU A 14 0.59 -17.83 -9.95
CA LEU A 14 0.97 -18.32 -8.62
C LEU A 14 0.95 -17.24 -7.53
N LEU A 15 1.10 -15.97 -7.89
CA LEU A 15 0.95 -14.83 -6.96
C LEU A 15 -0.52 -14.52 -6.62
N PHE A 16 -1.47 -15.14 -7.33
CA PHE A 16 -2.90 -14.90 -7.18
C PHE A 16 -3.72 -16.18 -6.89
N ARG A 17 -3.07 -17.30 -6.53
CA ARG A 17 -3.72 -18.60 -6.22
C ARG A 17 -4.45 -18.57 -4.87
N ARG A 18 -5.58 -17.86 -4.81
CA ARG A 18 -6.29 -17.59 -3.56
C ARG A 18 -7.26 -18.68 -3.16
N ARG A 19 -7.37 -18.93 -1.86
CA ARG A 19 -8.54 -19.61 -1.30
C ARG A 19 -9.77 -18.69 -1.42
N PRO A 20 -10.94 -19.19 -1.85
CA PRO A 20 -12.15 -18.38 -2.06
C PRO A 20 -12.56 -17.53 -0.85
N GLU A 21 -12.27 -17.99 0.37
CA GLU A 21 -12.61 -17.30 1.62
C GLU A 21 -11.71 -16.08 1.89
N GLU A 22 -10.44 -16.14 1.48
CA GLU A 22 -9.45 -15.07 1.65
C GLU A 22 -9.59 -13.97 0.59
N ALA A 23 -10.10 -14.33 -0.60
CA ALA A 23 -10.40 -13.38 -1.67
C ALA A 23 -11.44 -12.32 -1.22
N LYS A 24 -12.40 -12.72 -0.37
CA LYS A 24 -13.39 -11.82 0.24
C LYS A 24 -12.78 -10.97 1.36
N ALA A 25 -11.81 -11.50 2.11
CA ALA A 25 -11.16 -10.82 3.23
C ALA A 25 -10.31 -9.59 2.83
N ARG A 26 -9.82 -9.50 1.58
CA ARG A 26 -9.14 -8.28 1.08
C ARG A 26 -10.07 -7.06 0.98
N PHE A 27 -11.38 -7.28 0.88
CA PHE A 27 -12.39 -6.23 0.79
C PHE A 27 -13.08 -5.95 2.13
N VAL A 28 -12.63 -6.56 3.23
CA VAL A 28 -13.25 -6.40 4.55
C VAL A 28 -12.76 -5.12 5.21
N ALA A 29 -13.51 -4.05 4.93
CA ALA A 29 -14.16 -3.19 5.91
C ALA A 29 -13.51 -3.11 7.31
N ALA A 30 -12.54 -2.21 7.45
CA ALA A 30 -12.32 -1.51 8.72
C ALA A 30 -11.73 -0.13 8.42
N GLY A 31 -12.61 0.86 8.22
CA GLY A 31 -12.24 2.28 8.18
C GLY A 31 -12.09 2.93 6.80
N HIS A 32 -13.02 2.70 5.86
CA HIS A 32 -12.98 3.40 4.56
C HIS A 32 -13.12 4.93 4.69
N SER A 33 -13.70 5.43 5.79
CA SER A 33 -13.69 6.86 6.15
C SER A 33 -12.28 7.41 6.46
N VAL A 34 -11.33 6.54 6.78
CA VAL A 34 -9.92 6.89 7.01
C VAL A 34 -9.12 6.74 5.71
N GLU A 35 -9.35 5.66 4.95
CA GLU A 35 -8.70 5.45 3.65
C GLU A 35 -9.10 6.51 2.62
N TRP A 36 -10.37 6.88 2.55
CA TRP A 36 -10.91 7.78 1.54
C TRP A 36 -11.55 9.00 2.17
N GLN A 37 -10.95 10.15 1.94
CA GLN A 37 -11.46 11.41 2.47
C GLN A 37 -11.66 12.44 1.37
N LYS A 38 -12.74 13.21 1.53
CA LYS A 38 -12.96 14.40 0.71
C LYS A 38 -12.06 15.51 1.20
N HIS A 39 -11.31 16.10 0.29
CA HIS A 39 -10.50 17.28 0.56
C HIS A 39 -10.82 18.40 -0.42
N ALA A 40 -10.47 19.63 -0.04
CA ALA A 40 -10.48 20.75 -0.97
C ALA A 40 -9.48 20.51 -2.12
N ALA A 41 -9.74 21.14 -3.28
CA ALA A 41 -8.86 21.07 -4.43
C ALA A 41 -7.40 21.38 -4.05
N GLY A 42 -6.45 20.60 -4.59
CA GLY A 42 -5.01 20.78 -4.34
C GLY A 42 -4.47 20.17 -3.03
N ARG A 43 -5.31 19.68 -2.11
CA ARG A 43 -4.84 19.00 -0.89
C ARG A 43 -4.16 17.66 -1.18
N ALA A 44 -4.61 16.94 -2.20
CA ALA A 44 -4.00 15.68 -2.64
C ALA A 44 -2.52 15.86 -3.01
N VAL A 45 -2.20 16.95 -3.74
CA VAL A 45 -0.84 17.31 -4.13
C VAL A 45 0.02 17.60 -2.89
N LYS A 46 -0.52 18.31 -1.90
CA LYS A 46 0.18 18.59 -0.64
C LYS A 46 0.49 17.32 0.14
N ILE A 47 -0.45 16.37 0.21
CA ILE A 47 -0.25 15.07 0.87
C ILE A 47 0.82 14.26 0.14
N ALA A 48 0.77 14.19 -1.19
CA ALA A 48 1.77 13.49 -1.99
C ALA A 48 3.17 14.09 -1.81
N ALA A 49 3.30 15.42 -1.87
CA ALA A 49 4.56 16.13 -1.65
C ALA A 49 5.12 15.90 -0.24
N HIS A 50 4.24 15.91 0.77
CA HIS A 50 4.60 15.60 2.14
C HIS A 50 5.16 14.17 2.24
N ASN A 51 4.43 13.17 1.72
CA ASN A 51 4.84 11.77 1.75
C ASN A 51 6.20 11.57 1.06
N LEU A 52 6.43 12.23 -0.08
CA LEU A 52 7.71 12.16 -0.78
C LEU A 52 8.86 12.74 0.05
N ALA A 53 8.63 13.83 0.79
CA ALA A 53 9.64 14.42 1.66
C ALA A 53 10.06 13.49 2.80
N TYR A 54 9.11 12.79 3.44
CA TYR A 54 9.41 11.82 4.52
C TYR A 54 9.93 10.49 4.01
N CYS A 55 9.82 10.20 2.72
CA CYS A 55 10.50 9.05 2.13
C CYS A 55 12.01 9.31 1.95
N LYS A 56 12.49 10.56 1.92
CA LYS A 56 13.91 10.89 1.67
C LYS A 56 14.89 10.20 2.63
N PRO A 57 14.67 10.17 3.96
CA PRO A 57 15.60 9.58 4.93
C PRO A 57 15.80 8.06 4.77
N PHE A 58 14.89 7.37 4.10
CA PHE A 58 15.01 5.94 3.77
C PHE A 58 15.65 5.79 2.39
N ASP A 59 16.90 6.20 2.24
CA ASP A 59 17.64 6.23 0.97
C ASP A 59 18.16 4.87 0.52
N ASN A 60 18.29 3.91 1.45
CA ASN A 60 18.78 2.58 1.16
C ASN A 60 17.87 1.49 1.77
N MET A 61 17.90 0.32 1.15
CA MET A 61 17.09 -0.84 1.52
C MET A 61 17.42 -1.39 2.91
N ASN A 62 18.68 -1.28 3.38
CA ASN A 62 19.07 -1.78 4.70
C ASN A 62 18.40 -0.98 5.83
N THR A 63 18.42 0.35 5.76
CA THR A 63 17.75 1.21 6.73
C THR A 63 16.24 0.96 6.71
N ALA A 64 15.64 0.84 5.51
CA ALA A 64 14.22 0.54 5.40
C ALA A 64 13.88 -0.84 6.00
N TYR A 65 14.66 -1.87 5.70
CA TYR A 65 14.51 -3.21 6.26
C TYR A 65 14.56 -3.19 7.79
N GLN A 66 15.52 -2.49 8.40
CA GLN A 66 15.62 -2.39 9.86
C GLN A 66 14.39 -1.73 10.47
N THR A 67 13.93 -0.60 9.91
CA THR A 67 12.72 0.08 10.39
C THR A 67 11.48 -0.81 10.24
N ILE A 68 11.35 -1.51 9.11
CA ILE A 68 10.22 -2.40 8.84
C ILE A 68 10.19 -3.57 9.83
N THR A 69 11.32 -4.24 10.00
CA THR A 69 11.42 -5.42 10.87
C THR A 69 11.35 -5.10 12.36
N GLN A 70 11.76 -3.90 12.78
CA GLN A 70 11.63 -3.45 14.18
C GLN A 70 10.20 -3.05 14.55
N ALA A 71 9.48 -2.37 13.65
CA ALA A 71 8.14 -1.85 13.95
C ALA A 71 7.03 -2.86 13.66
N ILE A 72 7.26 -3.79 12.71
CA ILE A 72 6.48 -5.02 12.67
C ILE A 72 6.97 -5.85 13.85
N GLU A 73 6.41 -5.64 15.04
CA GLU A 73 6.44 -6.69 16.05
C GLU A 73 5.78 -7.92 15.42
N LEU A 74 6.61 -8.84 14.92
CA LEU A 74 6.24 -10.10 14.26
C LEU A 74 5.65 -11.07 15.30
N ARG A 75 4.66 -10.62 16.07
CA ARG A 75 3.91 -11.47 17.00
C ARG A 75 2.98 -12.36 16.17
N ASP A 76 3.51 -13.55 15.90
CA ASP A 76 2.79 -14.82 15.80
C ASP A 76 1.76 -14.92 14.65
N SER A 77 2.25 -15.04 13.41
CA SER A 77 1.46 -15.68 12.37
C SER A 77 2.33 -16.49 11.42
N GLN A 78 1.82 -17.66 11.01
CA GLN A 78 2.46 -18.59 10.06
C GLN A 78 2.86 -17.89 8.74
N HIS A 79 2.16 -16.81 8.38
CA HIS A 79 2.37 -16.02 7.17
C HIS A 79 3.52 -15.00 7.25
N MET A 80 4.07 -14.76 8.44
CA MET A 80 5.19 -13.81 8.61
C MET A 80 6.53 -14.33 8.12
N SER A 81 6.72 -15.65 8.11
CA SER A 81 7.90 -16.27 7.51
C SER A 81 8.04 -15.90 6.02
N GLN A 82 6.92 -15.87 5.29
CA GLN A 82 6.87 -15.52 3.87
C GLN A 82 7.17 -14.03 3.62
N ILE A 83 6.62 -13.13 4.44
CA ILE A 83 6.92 -11.69 4.31
C ILE A 83 8.37 -11.42 4.69
N LYS A 84 8.87 -12.04 5.75
CA LYS A 84 10.29 -11.92 6.13
C LYS A 84 11.20 -12.39 4.99
N TYR A 85 10.88 -13.52 4.36
CA TYR A 85 11.63 -14.00 3.18
C TYR A 85 11.70 -12.93 2.08
N PHE A 86 10.58 -12.29 1.74
CA PHE A 86 10.58 -11.22 0.74
C PHE A 86 11.36 -9.98 1.18
N LEU A 87 11.27 -9.57 2.45
CA LEU A 87 12.05 -8.46 2.99
C LEU A 87 13.56 -8.78 2.98
N ASP A 88 13.93 -10.00 3.35
CA ASP A 88 15.31 -10.49 3.31
C ASP A 88 15.84 -10.46 1.88
N LYS A 89 15.06 -10.99 0.91
CA LYS A 89 15.44 -10.95 -0.51
C LYS A 89 15.58 -9.54 -1.03
N ALA A 90 14.63 -8.65 -0.72
CA ALA A 90 14.72 -7.24 -1.10
C ALA A 90 16.03 -6.61 -0.62
N ARG A 91 16.42 -6.90 0.63
CA ARG A 91 17.68 -6.43 1.25
C ARG A 91 18.92 -7.04 0.62
N GLU A 92 18.94 -8.37 0.46
CA GLU A 92 20.09 -9.13 -0.06
C GLU A 92 20.42 -8.76 -1.51
N THR A 93 19.38 -8.56 -2.33
CA THR A 93 19.54 -8.29 -3.77
C THR A 93 19.39 -6.82 -4.12
N ASN A 94 19.07 -5.97 -3.13
CA ASN A 94 18.73 -4.55 -3.33
C ASN A 94 17.68 -4.35 -4.43
N ASP A 95 16.62 -5.17 -4.43
CA ASP A 95 15.56 -5.19 -5.44
C ASP A 95 14.20 -4.95 -4.78
N ALA A 96 13.58 -3.80 -5.05
CA ALA A 96 12.30 -3.45 -4.48
C ALA A 96 11.13 -4.28 -5.06
N SER A 97 11.34 -5.07 -6.12
CA SER A 97 10.31 -5.97 -6.67
C SER A 97 9.86 -7.00 -5.64
N TYR A 98 10.74 -7.42 -4.73
CA TYR A 98 10.39 -8.29 -3.62
C TYR A 98 9.46 -7.63 -2.60
N LEU A 99 9.53 -6.31 -2.45
CA LEU A 99 8.54 -5.58 -1.64
C LEU A 99 7.16 -5.68 -2.30
N LEU A 100 7.03 -5.48 -3.62
CA LEU A 100 5.76 -5.69 -4.32
C LEU A 100 5.23 -7.12 -4.19
N ARG A 101 6.12 -8.13 -4.19
CA ARG A 101 5.74 -9.52 -3.91
C ARG A 101 5.20 -9.67 -2.49
N ALA A 102 5.83 -9.04 -1.49
CA ALA A 102 5.30 -9.00 -0.12
C ALA A 102 3.91 -8.34 -0.04
N TYR A 103 3.69 -7.24 -0.79
CA TYR A 103 2.39 -6.56 -0.86
C TYR A 103 1.27 -7.42 -1.43
N THR A 104 1.61 -8.27 -2.40
CA THR A 104 0.65 -9.09 -3.15
C THR A 104 0.47 -10.50 -2.59
N ALA A 105 1.35 -10.92 -1.68
CA ALA A 105 1.28 -12.20 -1.00
C ALA A 105 -0.04 -12.39 -0.24
N GLU A 106 -0.47 -13.64 -0.13
CA GLU A 106 -1.72 -14.06 0.54
C GLU A 106 -1.57 -14.06 2.05
N THR A 107 -1.33 -12.86 2.59
CA THR A 107 -1.11 -12.63 4.02
C THR A 107 -1.90 -11.40 4.45
N ASP A 108 -2.01 -11.18 5.77
CA ASP A 108 -2.64 -9.97 6.30
C ASP A 108 -1.73 -8.72 6.20
N PHE A 109 -0.51 -8.86 5.69
CA PHE A 109 0.44 -7.76 5.52
C PHE A 109 -0.12 -6.62 4.68
N TYR A 110 -0.75 -6.94 3.53
CA TYR A 110 -1.46 -5.97 2.68
C TYR A 110 -2.43 -5.10 3.49
N ARG A 111 -3.24 -5.75 4.35
CA ARG A 111 -4.26 -5.08 5.15
C ARG A 111 -3.62 -4.21 6.22
N ARG A 112 -2.60 -4.72 6.93
CA ARG A 112 -1.87 -3.99 7.97
C ARG A 112 -1.18 -2.74 7.42
N LEU A 113 -0.48 -2.88 6.30
CA LEU A 113 0.18 -1.78 5.60
C LEU A 113 -0.84 -0.69 5.23
N ASN A 114 -1.91 -1.07 4.54
CA ASN A 114 -2.90 -0.11 4.08
C ASN A 114 -3.66 0.60 5.22
N VAL A 115 -4.04 -0.12 6.28
CA VAL A 115 -4.69 0.48 7.46
C VAL A 115 -3.74 1.46 8.15
N ARG A 116 -2.48 1.09 8.37
CA ARG A 116 -1.51 1.97 9.04
C ARG A 116 -1.21 3.20 8.18
N SER A 117 -1.00 3.03 6.87
CA SER A 117 -0.82 4.16 5.95
C SER A 117 -2.02 5.09 5.94
N ALA A 118 -3.25 4.55 5.87
CA ALA A 118 -4.47 5.34 5.92
C ALA A 118 -4.55 6.18 7.20
N GLN A 119 -4.33 5.55 8.36
CA GLN A 119 -4.36 6.22 9.67
C GLN A 119 -3.36 7.38 9.76
N LEU A 120 -2.12 7.16 9.33
CA LEU A 120 -1.05 8.17 9.36
C LEU A 120 -1.33 9.34 8.43
N ASN A 121 -1.89 9.07 7.24
CA ASN A 121 -2.13 10.10 6.24
C ASN A 121 -3.46 10.85 6.44
N ALA A 122 -4.41 10.26 7.18
CA ALA A 122 -5.73 10.84 7.45
C ALA A 122 -5.70 11.89 8.58
N THR A 123 -4.76 11.77 9.52
CA THR A 123 -4.59 12.70 10.63
C THR A 123 -4.10 14.06 10.13
N ARG A 124 -4.97 15.06 10.30
CA ARG A 124 -4.78 16.42 9.78
C ARG A 124 -3.60 17.10 10.49
N GLY A 125 -2.48 17.27 9.76
CA GLY A 125 -1.42 18.20 10.15
C GLY A 125 -0.50 17.71 11.26
N HIS A 126 0.12 16.55 11.08
CA HIS A 126 1.14 16.08 12.02
C HIS A 126 2.39 16.98 12.01
N PRO A 127 2.73 17.61 13.15
CA PRO A 127 3.88 18.50 13.26
C PRO A 127 5.16 17.79 13.72
N ASP A 128 5.15 16.45 13.90
CA ASP A 128 6.33 15.73 14.41
C ASP A 128 7.00 14.86 13.32
N PRO A 129 8.03 15.40 12.64
CA PRO A 129 8.90 14.65 11.74
C PRO A 129 9.50 13.38 12.34
N ASN A 130 9.67 13.30 13.66
CA ASN A 130 10.32 12.17 14.32
C ASN A 130 9.43 10.93 14.37
N LEU A 131 8.10 11.10 14.33
CA LEU A 131 7.17 9.98 14.19
C LEU A 131 7.40 9.31 12.83
N TYR A 132 7.41 10.09 11.75
CA TYR A 132 7.58 9.60 10.38
C TYR A 132 8.87 8.80 10.15
N LEU A 133 9.98 9.23 10.77
CA LEU A 133 11.26 8.52 10.68
C LEU A 133 11.24 7.12 11.30
N LYS A 134 10.28 6.84 12.18
CA LYS A 134 10.10 5.54 12.84
C LYS A 134 8.95 4.74 12.23
N GLU A 135 8.16 5.34 11.35
CA GLU A 135 7.02 4.69 10.72
C GLU A 135 7.45 3.78 9.57
N TRP A 136 7.33 2.47 9.78
CA TRP A 136 7.72 1.47 8.79
C TRP A 136 6.99 1.58 7.45
N THR A 137 5.77 2.10 7.43
CA THR A 137 5.03 2.26 6.16
C THR A 137 5.70 3.30 5.27
N PHE A 138 6.33 4.35 5.82
CA PHE A 138 7.12 5.29 5.03
C PHE A 138 8.43 4.68 4.54
N ALA A 139 9.09 3.87 5.39
CA ALA A 139 10.26 3.11 4.98
C ALA A 139 9.95 2.18 3.80
N TYR A 140 8.83 1.47 3.87
CA TYR A 140 8.35 0.57 2.82
C TYR A 140 8.01 1.34 1.52
N ASN A 141 7.24 2.42 1.63
CA ASN A 141 6.84 3.25 0.48
C ASN A 141 8.04 3.90 -0.20
N ALA A 142 9.03 4.35 0.57
CA ALA A 142 10.21 5.00 0.05
C ALA A 142 10.98 4.12 -0.94
N GLN A 143 11.12 2.83 -0.63
CA GLN A 143 11.82 1.89 -1.52
C GLN A 143 11.07 1.69 -2.83
N LEU A 144 9.74 1.60 -2.77
CA LEU A 144 8.91 1.50 -3.98
C LEU A 144 8.92 2.79 -4.82
N LEU A 145 8.91 3.97 -4.19
CA LEU A 145 8.86 5.24 -4.92
C LEU A 145 10.19 5.63 -5.56
N LYS A 146 11.31 5.20 -4.98
CA LYS A 146 12.67 5.56 -5.44
C LYS A 146 13.25 4.57 -6.43
N ASP A 147 12.74 3.34 -6.49
CA ASP A 147 13.26 2.33 -7.42
C ASP A 147 12.96 2.75 -8.87
N PRO A 148 13.99 3.02 -9.69
CA PRO A 148 13.80 3.50 -11.06
C PRO A 148 13.15 2.43 -11.96
N THR A 149 13.27 1.15 -11.61
CA THR A 149 12.69 0.04 -12.37
C THR A 149 11.17 0.23 -12.53
N PHE A 150 10.51 0.74 -11.48
CA PHE A 150 9.06 0.90 -11.52
C PHE A 150 8.56 2.06 -12.39
N GLN A 151 9.43 3.00 -12.74
CA GLN A 151 9.06 4.07 -13.67
C GLN A 151 8.73 3.52 -15.07
N THR A 152 9.29 2.36 -15.43
CA THR A 152 9.03 1.69 -16.71
C THR A 152 7.65 1.03 -16.77
N PHE A 153 7.00 0.80 -15.62
CA PHE A 153 5.67 0.17 -15.53
C PHE A 153 4.54 1.19 -15.38
N HIS A 154 4.78 2.46 -15.68
CA HIS A 154 3.72 3.47 -15.71
C HIS A 154 2.61 3.07 -16.69
N TRP A 155 1.37 3.16 -16.21
CA TRP A 155 0.18 2.87 -17.00
C TRP A 155 -0.66 4.13 -17.18
N THR A 156 -1.16 4.35 -18.40
CA THR A 156 -2.13 5.38 -18.72
C THR A 156 -3.32 4.72 -19.40
N GLY A 157 -4.51 4.95 -18.87
CA GLY A 157 -5.74 4.33 -19.33
C GLY A 157 -6.73 4.20 -18.18
N GLU A 158 -7.85 3.53 -18.46
CA GLU A 158 -8.86 3.26 -17.46
C GLU A 158 -8.48 2.03 -16.63
N THR A 159 -8.79 2.07 -15.33
CA THR A 159 -8.69 0.94 -14.41
C THR A 159 -9.88 0.95 -13.46
N TYR A 160 -10.22 -0.23 -12.94
CA TYR A 160 -11.37 -0.47 -12.10
C TYR A 160 -10.95 -0.95 -10.72
N ARG A 161 -11.71 -0.55 -9.70
CA ARG A 161 -11.60 -1.06 -8.34
C ARG A 161 -12.98 -1.45 -7.83
N GLY A 162 -13.17 -2.74 -7.56
CA GLY A 162 -14.32 -3.21 -6.81
C GLY A 162 -14.20 -2.79 -5.35
N MET A 163 -15.26 -2.20 -4.79
CA MET A 163 -15.33 -1.83 -3.38
C MET A 163 -16.73 -2.12 -2.85
N VAL A 164 -16.81 -2.56 -1.60
CA VAL A 164 -18.06 -2.56 -0.83
C VAL A 164 -18.05 -1.28 -0.01
N ILE A 165 -19.03 -0.41 -0.22
CA ILE A 165 -19.16 0.86 0.47
C ILE A 165 -20.54 0.98 1.10
N THR A 166 -20.60 1.69 2.23
CA THR A 166 -21.86 2.05 2.88
C THR A 166 -22.60 3.12 2.09
N ALA A 167 -23.90 3.26 2.34
CA ALA A 167 -24.69 4.34 1.74
C ALA A 167 -24.16 5.75 2.10
N GLN A 168 -23.54 5.92 3.27
CA GLN A 168 -22.96 7.18 3.70
C GLN A 168 -21.68 7.51 2.93
N GLU A 169 -20.82 6.51 2.70
CA GLU A 169 -19.62 6.63 1.87
C GLU A 169 -19.97 6.89 0.41
N TYR A 170 -20.98 6.21 -0.12
CA TYR A 170 -21.48 6.47 -1.47
C TYR A 170 -21.92 7.94 -1.63
N LYS A 171 -22.63 8.51 -0.64
CA LYS A 171 -23.01 9.94 -0.66
C LYS A 171 -21.81 10.88 -0.63
N LEU A 172 -20.68 10.45 -0.07
CA LEU A 172 -19.43 11.21 -0.06
C LEU A 172 -18.74 11.19 -1.43
N TYR A 173 -18.69 10.02 -2.08
CA TYR A 173 -17.95 9.82 -3.33
C TYR A 173 -18.75 10.17 -4.59
N ASN A 174 -20.09 10.04 -4.57
CA ASN A 174 -20.96 10.22 -5.73
C ASN A 174 -21.27 11.70 -6.06
N ARG A 175 -20.54 12.66 -5.49
CA ARG A 175 -20.74 14.09 -5.81
C ARG A 175 -19.77 14.52 -6.90
N VAL A 176 -20.30 14.80 -8.09
CA VAL A 176 -19.55 15.40 -9.20
C VAL A 176 -18.85 16.68 -8.72
N GLY A 177 -17.60 16.87 -9.12
CA GLY A 177 -16.79 18.04 -8.74
C GLY A 177 -16.11 17.96 -7.36
N CYS A 178 -16.26 16.86 -6.63
CA CYS A 178 -15.55 16.65 -5.37
C CYS A 178 -14.29 15.81 -5.56
N GLY A 179 -13.14 16.31 -5.08
CA GLY A 179 -11.91 15.53 -5.02
C GLY A 179 -11.93 14.55 -3.85
N VAL A 180 -11.64 13.28 -4.12
CA VAL A 180 -11.46 12.23 -3.10
C VAL A 180 -10.00 11.81 -3.10
N VAL A 181 -9.41 11.68 -1.93
CA VAL A 181 -8.01 11.26 -1.75
C VAL A 181 -7.98 9.89 -1.08
N ASN A 182 -7.21 8.97 -1.65
CA ASN A 182 -6.84 7.71 -1.00
C ASN A 182 -5.58 7.93 -0.14
N HIS A 183 -5.64 7.52 1.11
CA HIS A 183 -4.59 7.67 2.11
C HIS A 183 -3.70 6.42 2.25
N ALA A 184 -3.90 5.41 1.41
CA ALA A 184 -3.20 4.13 1.39
C ALA A 184 -2.75 3.76 -0.05
N PHE A 185 -2.34 2.52 -0.28
CA PHE A 185 -2.07 2.04 -1.63
C PHE A 185 -3.37 1.76 -2.39
N LEU A 186 -3.50 2.40 -3.55
CA LEU A 186 -4.65 2.22 -4.43
C LEU A 186 -4.40 1.08 -5.41
N SER A 187 -4.92 -0.11 -5.09
CA SER A 187 -4.89 -1.26 -6.00
C SER A 187 -6.06 -1.19 -7.00
N THR A 188 -5.77 -1.30 -8.30
CA THR A 188 -6.75 -1.32 -9.39
C THR A 188 -6.44 -2.44 -10.39
N SER A 189 -7.41 -2.78 -11.24
CA SER A 189 -7.26 -3.72 -12.37
C SER A 189 -7.55 -3.00 -13.68
N LYS A 190 -6.94 -3.45 -14.78
CA LYS A 190 -7.46 -3.13 -16.11
C LYS A 190 -8.81 -3.81 -16.32
#